data_AF-A0A960J8V7-F1
#
_entry.id   AF-A0A960J8V7-F1
#
_cell.length_a   1.000
_cell.length_b   1.000
_cell.length_c   1.000
_cell.angle_alpha   90.00
_cell.angle_beta   90.00
_cell.angle_gamma   90.00
#
_symmetry.space_group_name_H-M   'P 1'
#
loop_
_entity.id
_entity.type
_entity.pdbx_description
1 polymer ?
#
loop_
_entity_poly.entity_id
_entity_poly.type
_entity_poly.pdbx_seq_one_letter_code
_entity_poly.pdbx_strand_id
1 'polypeptide(L)'
;MRRLCLLAPLVALLATSLPAQPKGKVDRVEVRGRSLEGNLSGDSPVRSVSVYLPPSYAAEPDRRYPVLYFLHGFTDSESKWMGWEKHWISLPAVLDRTLAAGGAQEMIVVMPDAHTRFFGSMYSSSVTIGDWETFVAQELVAFVDSHYRTLPQAAS
;
A
#
# COMPACT_ATOMS: atom_id res chain seq x y z
N MET A 1 23.93 59.00 36.88
CA MET A 1 24.05 57.80 36.03
C MET A 1 22.68 57.51 35.42
N ARG A 2 22.44 57.93 34.16
CA ARG A 2 21.18 57.72 33.44
C ARG A 2 21.20 56.32 32.82
N ARG A 3 20.29 55.44 33.24
CA ARG A 3 20.12 54.10 32.64
C ARG A 3 19.32 54.25 31.34
N LEU A 4 19.95 53.93 30.23
CA LEU A 4 19.36 53.91 28.89
C LEU A 4 18.62 52.58 28.72
N CYS A 5 17.28 52.59 28.69
CA CYS A 5 16.47 51.42 28.35
C CYS A 5 16.45 51.27 26.82
N LEU A 6 17.17 50.28 26.30
CA LEU A 6 17.08 49.85 24.90
C LEU A 6 15.88 48.91 24.75
N LEU A 7 14.82 49.38 24.11
CA LEU A 7 13.71 48.57 23.60
C LEU A 7 14.14 47.98 22.25
N ALA A 8 14.42 46.67 22.22
CA ALA A 8 14.60 45.94 20.97
C ALA A 8 13.22 45.62 20.35
N PRO A 9 13.01 45.82 19.03
CA PRO A 9 11.75 45.47 18.41
C PRO A 9 11.67 43.94 18.24
N LEU A 10 10.61 43.34 18.81
CA LEU A 10 10.27 41.95 18.61
C LEU A 10 9.69 41.78 17.20
N VAL A 11 10.52 41.37 16.23
CA VAL A 11 10.03 40.98 14.91
C VAL A 11 9.39 39.59 15.05
N ALA A 12 8.06 39.55 15.09
CA ALA A 12 7.31 38.30 15.08
C ALA A 12 7.42 37.67 13.68
N LEU A 13 8.29 36.66 13.55
CA LEU A 13 8.39 35.84 12.35
C LEU A 13 7.13 34.96 12.27
N LEU A 14 6.13 35.36 11.48
CA LEU A 14 5.00 34.49 11.14
C LEU A 14 5.52 33.36 10.26
N ALA A 15 5.85 32.22 10.88
CA ALA A 15 6.11 30.99 10.16
C ALA A 15 4.80 30.53 9.52
N THR A 16 4.62 30.81 8.23
CA THR A 16 3.56 30.21 7.43
C THR A 16 3.84 28.70 7.35
N SER A 17 3.10 27.89 8.09
CA SER A 17 3.14 26.45 7.94
C SER A 17 2.67 26.09 6.53
N LEU A 18 3.52 25.43 5.75
CA LEU A 18 3.07 24.83 4.50
C LEU A 18 1.97 23.81 4.83
N PRO A 19 0.88 23.76 4.05
CA PRO A 19 -0.14 22.73 4.23
C PRO A 19 0.50 21.36 4.13
N ALA A 20 0.14 20.46 5.06
CA ALA A 20 0.59 19.09 5.00
C ALA A 20 0.15 18.46 3.67
N GLN A 21 1.07 17.81 2.98
CA GLN A 21 0.74 17.09 1.75
C GLN A 21 -0.26 15.98 2.07
N PRO A 22 -1.35 15.83 1.30
CA PRO A 22 -2.28 14.72 1.45
C PRO A 22 -1.52 13.39 1.32
N LYS A 23 -1.77 12.47 2.25
CA LYS A 23 -1.14 11.15 2.27
C LYS A 23 -2.18 10.07 2.07
N GLY A 24 -1.79 8.99 1.42
CA GLY A 24 -2.64 7.81 1.35
C GLY A 24 -2.72 7.10 2.68
N LYS A 25 -3.64 6.15 2.76
CA LYS A 25 -3.84 5.27 3.91
C LYS A 25 -3.49 3.84 3.50
N VAL A 26 -2.76 3.12 4.35
CA VAL A 26 -2.53 1.68 4.15
C VAL A 26 -3.49 0.91 5.05
N ASP A 27 -4.33 0.09 4.44
CA ASP A 27 -5.12 -0.94 5.11
C ASP A 27 -4.38 -2.28 5.03
N ARG A 28 -4.37 -3.04 6.13
CA ARG A 28 -3.89 -4.44 6.15
C ARG A 28 -5.08 -5.35 6.40
N VAL A 29 -5.37 -6.24 5.46
CA VAL A 29 -6.52 -7.16 5.52
C VAL A 29 -6.05 -8.60 5.38
N GLU A 30 -6.90 -9.54 5.80
CA GLU A 30 -6.68 -10.96 5.59
C GLU A 30 -7.60 -11.47 4.47
N VAL A 31 -7.02 -12.15 3.48
CA VAL A 31 -7.74 -12.76 2.37
C VAL A 31 -7.51 -14.26 2.39
N ARG A 32 -8.58 -15.04 2.45
CA ARG A 32 -8.51 -16.50 2.33
C ARG A 32 -8.50 -16.89 0.86
N GLY A 33 -7.40 -17.48 0.41
CA GLY A 33 -7.28 -18.08 -0.91
C GLY A 33 -7.74 -19.54 -0.89
N ARG A 34 -8.85 -19.86 -1.54
CA ARG A 34 -9.33 -21.27 -1.62
C ARG A 34 -8.38 -22.10 -2.48
N SER A 35 -7.77 -21.48 -3.49
CA SER A 35 -6.78 -22.13 -4.35
C SER A 35 -5.45 -22.47 -3.61
N LEU A 36 -5.25 -21.93 -2.41
CA LEU A 36 -4.07 -22.21 -1.57
C LEU A 36 -4.30 -23.33 -0.55
N GLU A 37 -5.54 -23.80 -0.40
CA GLU A 37 -5.88 -24.84 0.58
C GLU A 37 -5.27 -26.20 0.18
N GLY A 38 -4.78 -26.94 1.18
CA GLY A 38 -4.25 -28.30 0.96
C GLY A 38 -2.86 -28.38 0.30
N ASN A 39 -2.14 -27.26 0.18
CA ASN A 39 -0.76 -27.28 -0.31
C ASN A 39 0.14 -28.17 0.56
N LEU A 40 1.05 -28.93 -0.06
CA LEU A 40 1.91 -29.89 0.67
C LEU A 40 2.94 -29.22 1.58
N SER A 41 3.23 -27.93 1.38
CA SER A 41 4.17 -27.17 2.22
C SER A 41 3.60 -26.82 3.59
N GLY A 42 2.28 -26.92 3.75
CA GLY A 42 1.57 -26.57 4.98
C GLY A 42 1.47 -25.05 5.22
N ASP A 43 1.68 -24.23 4.18
CA ASP A 43 1.51 -22.78 4.27
C ASP A 43 0.02 -22.44 4.49
N SER A 44 -0.24 -21.40 5.28
CA SER A 44 -1.61 -20.93 5.54
C SER A 44 -2.27 -20.43 4.24
N PRO A 45 -3.53 -20.83 3.95
CA PRO A 45 -4.31 -20.27 2.85
C PRO A 45 -4.84 -18.86 3.14
N VAL A 46 -4.75 -18.39 4.39
CA VAL A 46 -5.10 -17.00 4.76
C VAL A 46 -3.86 -16.13 4.64
N ARG A 47 -3.92 -15.12 3.77
CA ARG A 47 -2.80 -14.24 3.44
C ARG A 47 -3.07 -12.82 3.91
N SER A 48 -2.05 -12.19 4.52
CA SER A 48 -2.05 -10.74 4.69
C SER A 48 -2.00 -10.05 3.34
N VAL A 49 -2.76 -8.98 3.16
CA VAL A 49 -2.74 -8.13 1.98
C VAL A 49 -2.72 -6.68 2.44
N SER A 50 -1.77 -5.91 1.91
CA SER A 50 -1.70 -4.46 2.13
C SER A 50 -2.33 -3.72 0.96
N VAL A 51 -3.21 -2.78 1.27
CA VAL A 51 -3.97 -1.98 0.31
C VAL A 51 -3.72 -0.50 0.60
N TYR A 52 -2.96 0.15 -0.28
CA TYR A 52 -2.80 1.60 -0.26
C TYR A 52 -4.00 2.26 -0.93
N LEU A 53 -4.66 3.14 -0.20
CA LEU A 53 -5.76 3.98 -0.65
C LEU A 53 -5.23 5.39 -0.91
N PRO A 54 -5.50 5.97 -2.08
CA PRO A 54 -4.97 7.29 -2.42
C PRO A 54 -5.57 8.38 -1.51
N PRO A 55 -4.90 9.55 -1.39
CA PRO A 55 -5.32 10.61 -0.48
C PRO A 55 -6.79 11.04 -0.61
N SER A 56 -7.34 11.08 -1.84
CA SER A 56 -8.74 11.44 -2.06
C SER A 56 -9.75 10.38 -1.65
N TYR A 57 -9.34 9.12 -1.41
CA TYR A 57 -10.25 7.99 -1.25
C TYR A 57 -11.33 8.22 -0.18
N ALA A 58 -10.96 8.77 0.98
CA ALA A 58 -11.91 9.01 2.07
C ALA A 58 -12.79 10.26 1.84
N ALA A 59 -12.28 11.25 1.11
CA ALA A 59 -12.95 12.53 0.87
C ALA A 59 -13.91 12.48 -0.34
N GLU A 60 -13.69 11.56 -1.28
CA GLU A 60 -14.45 11.41 -2.52
C GLU A 60 -15.17 10.04 -2.54
N PRO A 61 -16.29 9.89 -1.78
CA PRO A 61 -16.94 8.59 -1.58
C PRO A 61 -17.55 7.98 -2.85
N ASP A 62 -17.83 8.80 -3.88
CA ASP A 62 -18.40 8.36 -5.16
C ASP A 62 -17.33 8.06 -6.21
N ARG A 63 -16.07 8.43 -5.96
CA ARG A 63 -14.98 8.20 -6.90
C ARG A 63 -14.50 6.75 -6.83
N ARG A 64 -14.24 6.20 -8.01
CA ARG A 64 -13.62 4.88 -8.21
C ARG A 64 -12.21 5.05 -8.79
N TYR A 65 -11.35 4.09 -8.50
CA TYR A 65 -9.91 4.18 -8.78
C TYR A 65 -9.43 2.97 -9.58
N PRO A 66 -8.46 3.16 -10.50
CA PRO A 66 -7.74 2.03 -11.06
C PRO A 66 -6.94 1.31 -9.96
N VAL A 67 -6.62 0.04 -10.20
CA VAL A 67 -5.92 -0.81 -9.22
C VAL A 67 -4.60 -1.31 -9.81
N LEU A 68 -3.51 -1.12 -9.07
CA LEU A 68 -2.21 -1.70 -9.35
C LEU A 68 -1.92 -2.85 -8.37
N TYR A 69 -1.74 -4.06 -8.89
CA TYR A 69 -1.24 -5.19 -8.10
C TYR A 69 0.29 -5.19 -8.11
N PHE A 70 0.88 -4.79 -6.98
CA PHE A 70 2.33 -4.70 -6.82
C PHE A 70 2.84 -5.95 -6.11
N LEU A 71 3.59 -6.77 -6.84
CA LEU A 71 4.06 -8.07 -6.40
C LEU A 71 5.51 -7.98 -5.92
N HIS A 72 5.76 -8.36 -4.66
CA HIS A 72 7.11 -8.34 -4.10
C HIS A 72 7.95 -9.51 -4.62
N GLY A 73 9.28 -9.38 -4.51
CA GLY A 73 10.24 -10.38 -4.97
C GLY A 73 10.48 -11.53 -3.99
N PHE A 74 11.36 -12.44 -4.38
CA PHE A 74 11.82 -13.56 -3.55
C PHE A 74 12.48 -13.05 -2.26
N THR A 75 12.25 -13.74 -1.13
CA THR A 75 12.68 -13.39 0.24
C THR A 75 12.04 -12.13 0.84
N ASP A 76 11.19 -11.45 0.07
CA ASP A 76 10.51 -10.24 0.52
C ASP A 76 9.15 -10.57 1.14
N SER A 77 8.46 -9.53 1.64
CA SER A 77 7.10 -9.60 2.17
C SER A 77 6.43 -8.24 2.01
N GLU A 78 5.10 -8.20 2.14
CA GLU A 78 4.39 -6.92 2.11
C GLU A 78 4.83 -5.98 3.24
N SER A 79 5.11 -6.52 4.44
CA SER A 79 5.52 -5.73 5.62
C SER A 79 6.80 -4.93 5.37
N LYS A 80 7.76 -5.52 4.63
CA LYS A 80 9.01 -4.85 4.25
C LYS A 80 8.75 -3.68 3.31
N TRP A 81 7.93 -3.89 2.28
CA TRP A 81 7.56 -2.83 1.34
C TRP A 81 6.67 -1.75 1.97
N MET A 82 5.84 -2.09 2.95
CA MET A 82 5.04 -1.11 3.71
C MET A 82 5.89 -0.29 4.70
N GLY A 83 7.15 -0.69 4.94
CA GLY A 83 8.06 -0.02 5.87
C GLY A 83 7.81 -0.38 7.34
N TRP A 84 7.09 -1.47 7.61
CA TRP A 84 6.93 -2.03 8.96
C TRP A 84 8.14 -2.88 9.37
N GLU A 85 8.92 -3.34 8.40
CA GLU A 85 10.21 -3.98 8.58
C GLU A 85 11.32 -3.22 7.85
N LYS A 86 12.58 -3.49 8.20
CA LYS A 86 13.74 -2.86 7.56
C LYS A 86 13.80 -3.26 6.09
N HIS A 87 13.69 -2.26 5.21
CA HIS A 87 13.85 -2.41 3.78
C HIS A 87 14.50 -1.16 3.19
N TRP A 88 15.04 -1.25 1.98
CA TRP A 88 15.72 -0.12 1.32
C TRP A 88 14.74 0.89 0.70
N ILE A 89 13.46 0.52 0.62
CA ILE A 89 12.36 1.31 0.07
C ILE A 89 11.13 1.18 0.95
N SER A 90 10.28 2.22 0.95
CA SER A 90 8.94 2.20 1.53
C SER A 90 7.97 2.62 0.44
N LEU A 91 7.10 1.69 0.02
CA LEU A 91 6.15 1.90 -1.06
C LEU A 91 5.17 3.04 -0.74
N PRO A 92 4.55 3.13 0.46
CA PRO A 92 3.67 4.26 0.77
C PRO A 92 4.38 5.61 0.65
N ALA A 93 5.63 5.71 1.11
CA ALA A 93 6.41 6.96 1.03
C ALA A 93 6.81 7.33 -0.40
N VAL A 94 6.93 6.35 -1.31
CA VAL A 94 7.16 6.58 -2.75
C VAL A 94 5.86 7.01 -3.43
N LEU A 95 4.75 6.32 -3.16
CA LEU A 95 3.44 6.65 -3.71
C LEU A 95 3.00 8.07 -3.31
N ASP A 96 3.08 8.40 -2.02
CA ASP A 96 2.74 9.74 -1.51
C ASP A 96 3.56 10.83 -2.23
N ARG A 97 4.86 10.62 -2.42
CA ARG A 97 5.73 11.57 -3.11
C ARG A 97 5.40 11.69 -4.59
N THR A 98 5.19 10.57 -5.28
CA THR A 98 4.85 10.57 -6.70
C THR A 98 3.51 11.25 -6.95
N LEU A 99 2.50 10.97 -6.12
CA LEU A 99 1.17 11.58 -6.23
C LEU A 99 1.21 13.08 -5.90
N ALA A 100 1.91 13.49 -4.83
CA ALA A 100 2.06 14.91 -4.49
C ALA A 100 2.80 15.71 -5.58
N ALA A 101 3.71 15.07 -6.31
CA ALA A 101 4.40 15.67 -7.45
C ALA A 101 3.59 15.68 -8.75
N GLY A 102 2.38 15.10 -8.77
CA GLY A 102 1.57 14.94 -9.98
C GLY A 102 2.18 13.96 -11.01
N GLY A 103 3.11 13.09 -10.58
CA GLY A 103 3.79 12.14 -11.44
C GLY A 103 2.98 10.91 -11.81
N ALA A 104 1.82 10.71 -11.17
CA ALA A 104 0.88 9.63 -11.46
C ALA A 104 -0.55 10.05 -11.10
N GLN A 105 -1.53 9.39 -11.72
CA GLN A 105 -2.92 9.45 -11.28
C GLN A 105 -3.10 8.70 -9.96
N GLU A 106 -4.05 9.13 -9.14
CA GLU A 106 -4.41 8.40 -7.91
C GLU A 106 -4.99 7.02 -8.24
N MET A 107 -4.47 6.00 -7.56
CA MET A 107 -4.82 4.59 -7.76
C MET A 107 -4.80 3.86 -6.42
N ILE A 108 -5.53 2.75 -6.35
CA ILE A 108 -5.39 1.78 -5.26
C ILE A 108 -4.19 0.89 -5.59
N VAL A 109 -3.31 0.64 -4.62
CA VAL A 109 -2.19 -0.29 -4.80
C VAL A 109 -2.35 -1.46 -3.84
N VAL A 110 -2.37 -2.67 -4.38
CA VAL A 110 -2.61 -3.92 -3.64
C VAL A 110 -1.36 -4.77 -3.66
N MET A 111 -0.92 -5.24 -2.50
CA MET A 111 0.24 -6.10 -2.34
C MET A 111 -0.11 -7.28 -1.43
N PRO A 112 -0.30 -8.49 -1.97
CA PRO A 112 -0.41 -9.68 -1.14
C PRO A 112 0.95 -10.04 -0.54
N ASP A 113 0.93 -10.56 0.69
CA ASP A 113 2.07 -11.28 1.24
C ASP A 113 2.15 -12.65 0.56
N ALA A 114 3.06 -12.78 -0.39
CA ALA A 114 3.38 -14.01 -1.11
C ALA A 114 4.62 -14.73 -0.53
N HIS A 115 5.05 -14.36 0.68
CA HIS A 115 6.08 -15.08 1.42
C HIS A 115 5.57 -16.44 1.89
N THR A 116 6.23 -17.51 1.48
CA THR A 116 5.89 -18.89 1.84
C THR A 116 7.00 -19.51 2.71
N ARG A 117 6.81 -20.76 3.14
CA ARG A 117 7.85 -21.58 3.77
C ARG A 117 9.18 -21.60 2.98
N PHE A 118 9.11 -21.47 1.66
CA PHE A 118 10.27 -21.44 0.77
C PHE A 118 10.67 -20.03 0.32
N PHE A 119 10.27 -19.01 1.09
CA PHE A 119 10.60 -17.59 0.88
C PHE A 119 9.97 -16.93 -0.35
N GLY A 120 9.00 -17.57 -0.99
CA GLY A 120 8.27 -17.01 -2.12
C GLY A 120 7.34 -18.00 -2.78
N SER A 121 6.24 -17.51 -3.37
CA SER A 121 5.30 -18.32 -4.14
C SER A 121 5.63 -18.42 -5.62
N MET A 122 6.48 -17.51 -6.12
CA MET A 122 6.80 -17.33 -7.54
C MET A 122 5.55 -17.04 -8.37
N TYR A 123 4.42 -16.70 -7.70
CA TYR A 123 3.10 -16.48 -8.28
C TYR A 123 2.68 -17.62 -9.24
N SER A 124 3.10 -18.84 -8.90
CA SER A 124 2.96 -20.01 -9.76
C SER A 124 2.01 -21.04 -9.16
N SER A 125 1.42 -21.86 -10.02
CA SER A 125 0.54 -22.95 -9.60
C SER A 125 1.32 -24.24 -9.34
N SER A 126 1.18 -24.81 -8.14
CA SER A 126 1.80 -26.10 -7.79
C SER A 126 1.08 -26.77 -6.64
N VAL A 127 1.00 -28.10 -6.67
CA VAL A 127 0.49 -28.90 -5.54
C VAL A 127 1.32 -28.70 -4.26
N THR A 128 2.60 -28.34 -4.40
CA THR A 128 3.50 -28.19 -3.26
C THR A 128 3.27 -26.89 -2.51
N ILE A 129 3.19 -25.76 -3.22
CA ILE A 129 3.12 -24.42 -2.61
C ILE A 129 1.73 -23.76 -2.70
N GLY A 130 0.78 -24.39 -3.40
CA GLY A 130 -0.57 -23.86 -3.64
C GLY A 130 -0.70 -23.23 -5.02
N ASP A 131 -1.94 -23.00 -5.45
CA ASP A 131 -2.26 -22.36 -6.73
C ASP A 131 -2.28 -20.83 -6.58
N TRP A 132 -1.09 -20.23 -6.54
CA TRP A 132 -0.91 -18.80 -6.33
C TRP A 132 -1.29 -17.95 -7.54
N GLU A 133 -1.26 -18.53 -8.73
CA GLU A 133 -1.72 -17.85 -9.95
C GLU A 133 -3.22 -17.55 -9.83
N THR A 134 -4.04 -18.56 -9.52
CA THR A 134 -5.48 -18.36 -9.29
C THR A 134 -5.75 -17.43 -8.11
N PHE A 135 -5.01 -17.57 -7.01
CA PHE A 135 -5.19 -16.69 -5.85
C PHE A 135 -4.99 -15.23 -6.23
N VAL A 136 -3.89 -14.88 -6.89
CA VAL A 136 -3.57 -13.48 -7.20
C VAL A 136 -4.41 -12.95 -8.35
N ALA A 137 -4.57 -13.72 -9.43
CA ALA A 137 -5.21 -13.22 -10.65
C ALA A 137 -6.74 -13.23 -10.58
N GLN A 138 -7.35 -14.04 -9.71
CA GLN A 138 -8.80 -14.20 -9.66
C GLN A 138 -9.36 -13.91 -8.27
N GLU A 139 -8.91 -14.64 -7.24
CA GLU A 139 -9.53 -14.56 -5.92
C GLU A 139 -9.25 -13.22 -5.24
N LEU A 140 -8.01 -12.75 -5.32
CA LEU A 140 -7.60 -11.47 -4.77
C LEU A 140 -8.23 -10.31 -5.54
N VAL A 141 -8.33 -10.41 -6.88
CA VAL A 141 -9.00 -9.40 -7.70
C VAL A 141 -10.47 -9.27 -7.31
N ALA A 142 -11.18 -10.39 -7.23
CA ALA A 142 -12.58 -10.42 -6.81
C ALA A 142 -12.77 -9.89 -5.38
N PHE A 143 -11.85 -10.20 -4.46
CA PHE A 143 -11.87 -9.64 -3.11
C PHE A 143 -11.74 -8.11 -3.15
N VAL A 144 -10.74 -7.57 -3.86
CA VAL A 144 -10.51 -6.12 -3.88
C VAL A 144 -11.68 -5.39 -4.54
N ASP A 145 -12.20 -5.88 -5.66
CA ASP A 145 -13.33 -5.25 -6.36
C ASP A 145 -14.64 -5.26 -5.55
N SER A 146 -14.80 -6.22 -4.64
CA SER A 146 -15.97 -6.30 -3.75
C SER A 146 -15.84 -5.46 -2.48
N HIS A 147 -14.63 -5.10 -2.06
CA HIS A 147 -14.37 -4.41 -0.78
C HIS A 147 -13.92 -2.95 -0.96
N TYR A 148 -13.43 -2.58 -2.14
CA TYR A 148 -12.90 -1.24 -2.43
C TYR A 148 -13.58 -0.61 -3.65
N ARG A 149 -13.49 0.73 -3.75
CA ARG A 149 -14.05 1.49 -4.89
C ARG A 149 -13.12 1.41 -6.10
N THR A 150 -13.11 0.27 -6.76
CA THR A 150 -12.28 0.03 -7.95
C THR A 150 -13.01 0.42 -9.24
N LEU A 151 -12.23 0.63 -10.31
CA LEU A 151 -12.64 0.54 -11.71
C LEU A 151 -12.33 -0.88 -12.21
N PRO A 152 -13.30 -1.81 -12.22
CA PRO A 152 -13.03 -3.24 -12.41
C PRO A 152 -12.93 -3.66 -13.89
N GLN A 153 -12.88 -2.71 -14.82
CA GLN A 153 -12.77 -3.03 -16.25
C GLN A 153 -11.30 -3.06 -16.68
N ALA A 154 -10.87 -4.14 -17.35
CA ALA A 154 -9.48 -4.32 -17.81
C ALA A 154 -8.99 -3.29 -18.86
N ALA A 155 -9.84 -2.33 -19.26
CA ALA A 155 -9.54 -1.29 -20.25
C ALA A 155 -9.46 0.14 -19.67
N SER A 156 -9.61 0.30 -18.36
CA SER A 156 -9.50 1.60 -17.66
C SER A 156 -8.10 1.93 -17.17
#